data_AF-A0A1V4Y1J9-F1
#
_entry.id   AF-A0A1V4Y1J9-F1
#
_cell.length_a   1.000
_cell.length_b   1.000
_cell.length_c   1.000
_cell.angle_alpha   90.00
_cell.angle_beta   90.00
_cell.angle_gamma   90.00
#
_symmetry.space_group_name_H-M   'P 1'
#
loop_
_entity.id
_entity.type
_entity.pdbx_description
1 polymer ?
#
loop_
_entity_poly.entity_id
_entity_poly.type
_entity_poly.pdbx_seq_one_letter_code
_entity_poly.pdbx_strand_id
1 'polypeptide(L)' 'MMDRILDIIDRSRTFLISSHERLDGDAVGSELALYGLLRQTGKEADVYNQDATPENYRFLPGSQVIRQELRRLCFSV' A
#
# COMPACT_ATOMS: atom_id res chain seq x y z
N MET A 1 -17.33 11.35 -7.25
CA MET A 1 -15.86 11.21 -7.16
C MET A 1 -15.49 9.86 -6.55
N MET A 2 -16.03 9.54 -5.37
CA MET A 2 -15.84 8.22 -4.75
C MET A 2 -16.26 7.06 -5.65
N ASP A 3 -17.36 7.19 -6.40
CA ASP A 3 -17.83 6.12 -7.30
C ASP A 3 -16.80 5.74 -8.37
N ARG A 4 -16.00 6.70 -8.85
CA ARG A 4 -14.93 6.45 -9.84
C ARG A 4 -13.78 5.68 -9.21
N ILE A 5 -13.46 5.97 -7.94
CA ILE A 5 -12.41 5.26 -7.19
C ILE A 5 -12.86 3.82 -6.93
N LEU A 6 -14.12 3.64 -6.51
CA LEU A 6 -14.70 2.31 -6.29
C LEU A 6 -14.71 1.47 -7.57
N ASP A 7 -15.08 2.06 -8.72
CA ASP A 7 -15.05 1.37 -10.02
C ASP A 7 -13.63 0.93 -10.42
N ILE A 8 -12.61 1.76 -10.16
CA ILE A 8 -11.20 1.39 -10.39
C ILE A 8 -10.77 0.25 -9.48
N ILE A 9 -11.14 0.31 -8.20
CA ILE A 9 -10.81 -0.73 -7.22
C ILE A 9 -11.46 -2.06 -7.63
N ASP A 10 -12.71 -2.04 -8.05
CA ASP A 10 -13.45 -3.25 -8.43
C ASP A 10 -12.85 -3.91 -9.69
N ARG A 11 -12.52 -3.13 -10.71
CA ARG A 11 -11.99 -3.64 -11.99
C ARG A 11 -10.53 -4.05 -11.97
N SER A 12 -9.73 -3.53 -11.04
CA SER A 12 -8.29 -3.80 -10.99
C SER A 12 -7.99 -5.00 -10.08
N ARG A 13 -6.95 -5.79 -10.39
CA ARG A 13 -6.55 -6.96 -9.59
C ARG A 13 -5.31 -6.70 -8.72
N THR A 14 -4.40 -5.86 -9.21
CA THR A 14 -3.07 -5.66 -8.64
C THR A 14 -2.85 -4.17 -8.42
N PHE A 15 -2.40 -3.80 -7.23
CA PHE A 15 -2.21 -2.42 -6.80
C PHE A 15 -0.81 -2.21 -6.25
N LEU A 16 -0.29 -1.01 -6.50
CA LEU A 16 0.88 -0.49 -5.81
C LEU A 16 0.44 0.68 -4.94
N ILE A 17 0.80 0.64 -3.66
CA ILE A 17 0.56 1.70 -2.69
C ILE A 17 1.91 2.34 -2.35
N SER A 18 1.93 3.67 -2.30
CA SER A 18 3.12 4.45 -1.95
C SER A 18 2.70 5.80 -1.38
N SER A 19 3.61 6.47 -0.68
CA SER A 19 3.43 7.79 -0.10
C SER A 19 4.61 8.71 -0.41
N HIS A 20 4.57 9.90 0.17
CA HIS A 20 5.60 10.92 0.04
C HIS A 20 6.87 10.58 0.86
N GLU A 21 7.97 11.27 0.55
CA GLU A 21 9.20 11.22 1.36
C GLU A 21 8.96 11.75 2.77
N ARG A 22 9.78 11.35 3.75
CA ARG A 22 9.68 11.74 5.17
C ARG A 22 8.35 11.33 5.79
N LEU A 23 8.07 10.03 5.72
CA LEU A 23 6.85 9.39 6.21
C LEU A 23 6.44 9.89 7.61
N ASP A 24 5.18 10.26 7.71
CA ASP A 24 4.50 10.58 8.96
C ASP A 24 3.48 9.49 9.33
N GLY A 25 2.80 9.69 10.46
CA GLY A 25 1.83 8.72 10.96
C GLY A 25 0.62 8.56 10.04
N ASP A 26 0.25 9.62 9.31
CA ASP A 26 -0.87 9.58 8.36
C ASP A 26 -0.51 8.78 7.12
N ALA A 27 0.69 8.98 6.57
CA ALA A 27 1.24 8.19 5.48
C ALA A 27 1.22 6.69 5.82
N VAL A 28 1.92 6.32 6.89
CA VAL A 28 2.04 4.90 7.28
C VAL A 28 0.67 4.30 7.61
N GLY A 29 -0.18 5.03 8.32
CA GLY A 29 -1.52 4.56 8.68
C GLY A 29 -2.44 4.37 7.48
N SER A 30 -2.49 5.35 6.58
CA SER A 30 -3.32 5.33 5.37
C SER A 30 -2.90 4.22 4.41
N GLU A 31 -1.60 3.99 4.24
CA GLU A 31 -1.09 2.91 3.41
C GLU A 31 -1.47 1.53 3.96
N LEU A 32 -1.30 1.32 5.27
CA LEU A 32 -1.64 0.05 5.91
C LEU A 32 -3.15 -0.21 5.88
N ALA A 33 -3.97 0.83 6.07
CA ALA A 33 -5.41 0.74 5.99
C ALA A 33 -5.87 0.36 4.57
N LEU A 34 -5.34 1.03 3.54
CA LEU A 34 -5.67 0.74 2.15
C LEU A 34 -5.17 -0.65 1.73
N TYR A 35 -3.95 -1.01 2.13
CA TYR A 35 -3.40 -2.35 1.91
C TYR A 35 -4.31 -3.42 2.51
N GLY A 36 -4.72 -3.25 3.77
CA GLY A 36 -5.64 -4.16 4.45
C GLY A 36 -6.97 -4.31 3.72
N LEU A 37 -7.59 -3.19 3.32
CA LEU A 37 -8.83 -3.18 2.55
C LEU A 37 -8.71 -3.96 1.23
N LEU A 38 -7.66 -3.70 0.46
CA LEU A 38 -7.44 -4.36 -0.83
C LEU A 38 -7.18 -5.86 -0.66
N ARG A 39 -6.38 -6.26 0.33
CA ARG A 39 -6.15 -7.69 0.61
C ARG A 39 -7.42 -8.40 1.06
N GLN A 40 -8.23 -7.78 1.92
CA GLN A 40 -9.50 -8.35 2.39
C GLN A 40 -10.53 -8.50 1.27
N THR A 41 -10.47 -7.68 0.23
CA THR A 41 -11.32 -7.79 -0.98
C THR A 41 -10.73 -8.73 -2.04
N GLY A 42 -9.69 -9.50 -1.70
CA GLY A 42 -9.10 -10.51 -2.59
C GLY A 42 -8.17 -9.94 -3.68
N LYS A 43 -7.73 -8.68 -3.53
CA LYS A 43 -6.81 -8.04 -4.46
C LYS A 43 -5.35 -8.31 -4.07
N GLU A 44 -4.46 -8.23 -5.05
CA GLU A 44 -3.01 -8.18 -4.83
C GLU A 44 -2.60 -6.73 -4.59
N ALA A 45 -1.83 -6.48 -3.53
CA ALA A 45 -1.33 -5.15 -3.22
C ALA A 45 0.10 -5.25 -2.68
N ASP A 46 0.97 -4.36 -3.13
CA ASP A 46 2.30 -4.15 -2.57
C ASP A 46 2.40 -2.72 -2.03
N VAL A 47 3.10 -2.54 -0.91
CA VAL A 47 3.39 -1.22 -0.34
C VAL A 47 4.87 -0.93 -0.48
N TYR A 48 5.19 0.16 -1.17
CA TYR A 48 6.55 0.61 -1.42
C TYR A 48 6.72 2.06 -1.01
N ASN A 49 7.78 2.36 -0.27
CA ASN A 49 8.22 3.71 0.00
C ASN A 49 9.71 3.86 -0.24
N GLN A 50 10.10 5.04 -0.71
CA GLN A 50 11.52 5.39 -0.84
C GLN A 50 12.21 5.38 0.52
N ASP A 51 11.60 6.05 1.50
CA ASP A 51 12.14 6.12 2.86
C ASP A 51 11.70 4.92 3.71
N ALA A 52 12.55 4.54 4.65
CA ALA A 52 12.25 3.48 5.58
C ALA A 52 11.17 3.94 6.57
N THR A 53 10.27 3.03 6.94
CA THR A 53 9.27 3.30 7.98
C THR A 53 9.96 3.75 9.28
N PRO A 54 9.66 4.97 9.77
CA PRO A 54 10.23 5.50 11.00
C PRO A 54 9.97 4.57 12.20
N GLU A 55 10.92 4.48 13.12
CA GLU A 55 10.88 3.53 14.23
C GLU A 55 9.63 3.69 15.11
N ASN A 56 9.21 4.94 15.33
CA ASN A 56 8.01 5.29 16.07
C ASN A 56 6.71 4.84 15.41
N TYR A 57 6.71 4.38 14.16
CA TYR A 57 5.54 3.83 13.47
C TYR A 57 5.64 2.32 13.22
N ARG A 58 6.77 1.68 13.54
CA ARG A 58 6.95 0.23 13.35
C ARG A 58 6.07 -0.62 14.25
N PHE A 59 5.55 -0.06 15.34
CA PHE A 59 4.58 -0.75 16.20
C PHE A 59 3.22 -0.97 15.53
N LEU A 60 2.92 -0.25 14.43
CA LEU A 60 1.64 -0.37 13.75
C LEU A 60 1.47 -1.78 13.16
N PRO A 61 0.29 -2.42 13.33
CA PRO A 61 0.04 -3.74 12.77
C PRO A 61 0.26 -3.76 11.26
N GLY A 62 1.16 -4.63 10.80
CA GLY A 62 1.45 -4.78 9.38
C GLY A 62 2.51 -3.80 8.85
N SER A 63 3.14 -2.96 9.68
CA SER A 63 4.22 -2.05 9.25
C SER A 63 5.34 -2.75 8.46
N GLN A 64 5.59 -4.03 8.73
CA GLN A 64 6.54 -4.90 8.03
C GLN A 64 6.19 -5.20 6.56
N VAL A 65 4.99 -4.87 6.08
CA VAL A 65 4.61 -5.04 4.67
C VAL A 65 5.15 -3.93 3.78
N ILE A 66 5.52 -2.78 4.37
CA ILE A 66 6.11 -1.64 3.67
C ILE A 66 7.55 -2.00 3.30
N ARG A 67 7.87 -1.95 2.01
CA ARG A 67 9.18 -2.32 1.47
C ARG A 67 9.86 -1.10 0.84
N GLN A 68 11.19 -1.12 0.83
CA GLN A 68 12.01 -0.18 0.07
C GLN A 68 12.50 -0.76 -1.26
N GLU A 69 11.97 -1.93 -1.63
CA GLU A 69 12.28 -2.61 -2.87
C GLU A 69 11.00 -3.22 -3.44
N LEU A 70 10.74 -2.95 -4.72
CA LEU A 70 9.66 -3.60 -5.44
C LEU A 70 10.06 -5.03 -5.76
N ARG A 71 9.19 -5.98 -5.38
CA ARG A 71 9.27 -7.32 -5.95
C ARG A 71 9.10 -7.17 -7.46
N ARG A 72 9.90 -7.88 -8.26
CA ARG A 72 9.63 -8.00 -9.70
C ARG A 72 8.25 -8.64 -9.86
N LEU A 73 7.24 -7.81 -10.09
CA LEU A 73 5.98 -8.27 -10.60
C LEU A 73 6.27 -8.72 -12.02
N CYS A 74 6.27 -10.04 -12.26
CA CYS A 74 6.08 -10.57 -13.59
C CYS A 74 4.69 -10.12 -14.04
N PHE A 75 4.63 -8.95 -14.67
CA PHE A 75 3.46 -8.56 -15.44
C PHE A 75 3.41 -9.52 -16.63
N SER A 76 2.56 -10.55 -16.53
CA SER A 76 2.08 -11.24 -17.71
C SER A 76 1.24 -10.24 -18.50
N VAL A 77 1.88 -9.53 -19.41
CA VAL A 77 1.22 -8.81 -20.51
C VAL A 77 0.71 -9.81 -21.53
#